data_AF-M0DLQ3-F1
#
_entry.id   AF-M0DLQ3-F1
#
_cell.length_a   1.000
_cell.length_b   1.000
_cell.length_c   1.000
_cell.angle_alpha   90.00
_cell.angle_beta   90.00
_cell.angle_gamma   90.00
#
_symmetry.space_group_name_H-M   'P 1'
#
loop_
_entity.id
_entity.type
_entity.pdbx_description
1 polymer ?
#
loop_
_entity_poly.entity_id
_entity_poly.type
_entity_poly.pdbx_seq_one_letter_code
_entity_poly.pdbx_strand_id
1 'polypeptide(L)'
;MAPKLTRRRLLGTLGTGALAGTAGCMSALGFETRSAWRDPPLVEDRPDAVYVPAITEGMNTYGTTTAGPYGVALTYSYPHRFWTLTGTEFSKTVVESDDSIHLMVSLWDAETGTVLPIDSGVTLEILRDGSLVSEEIAYPMLSQQMGMHYGSNYALNGEGSYEVNVRVGGVSLRCTGAFEGRFRGAETATFSIDFDTEKLYDVPITNPENPGSRGAVPPMEMENVPVGRAPDPDSLPGRHFGRATSGDAVFHAFAADADRFGDGTYLYVSPRTPYNGIVLPMMGLTATVSRDGEAATEAELTRTLDPELGYHYGASVGSLRAGEQVGVDVAVPPQVARHDGYETAFVEMDSMTFAVPS
;
A
#
# COMPACT_ATOMS: atom_id res chain seq x y z
N MET A 1 46.31 -12.82 -54.21
CA MET A 1 46.70 -12.30 -52.88
C MET A 1 46.42 -10.81 -52.88
N ALA A 2 45.29 -10.39 -52.29
CA ALA A 2 44.80 -9.01 -52.31
C ALA A 2 44.71 -8.51 -50.86
N PRO A 3 45.03 -7.24 -50.54
CA PRO A 3 45.06 -6.78 -49.16
C PRO A 3 43.65 -6.54 -48.62
N LYS A 4 43.39 -7.02 -47.40
CA LYS A 4 42.17 -6.80 -46.62
C LYS A 4 42.12 -5.36 -46.13
N LEU A 5 41.08 -4.62 -46.47
CA LEU A 5 40.76 -3.31 -45.87
C LEU A 5 39.83 -3.53 -44.67
N THR A 6 40.29 -3.14 -43.48
CA THR A 6 39.58 -3.24 -42.20
C THR A 6 38.82 -1.95 -41.87
N ARG A 7 37.72 -2.09 -41.10
CA ARG A 7 36.72 -1.08 -40.67
C ARG A 7 37.24 0.17 -39.92
N ARG A 8 38.54 0.48 -39.91
CA ARG A 8 39.14 1.51 -39.03
C ARG A 8 39.58 2.80 -39.73
N ARG A 9 39.02 3.13 -40.90
CA ARG A 9 39.42 4.34 -41.65
C ARG A 9 38.26 5.17 -42.22
N LEU A 10 37.11 5.17 -41.55
CA LEU A 10 35.95 5.98 -41.91
C LEU A 10 35.45 6.90 -40.77
N LEU A 11 36.33 7.31 -39.86
CA LEU A 11 36.01 8.23 -38.75
C LEU A 11 37.05 9.35 -38.65
N GLY A 12 37.31 10.03 -39.77
CA GLY A 12 38.25 11.13 -39.76
C GLY A 12 38.04 12.06 -40.93
N THR A 13 36.94 12.84 -40.90
CA THR A 13 36.83 14.23 -41.41
C THR A 13 35.37 14.66 -41.56
N LEU A 14 34.72 15.04 -40.45
CA LEU A 14 33.57 15.96 -40.37
C LEU A 14 33.62 16.45 -38.91
N GLY A 15 34.19 17.60 -38.57
CA GLY A 15 33.75 18.93 -38.95
C GLY A 15 33.57 19.70 -37.64
N THR A 16 34.59 20.46 -37.27
CA THR A 16 34.59 21.36 -36.10
C THR A 16 33.56 22.47 -36.35
N GLY A 17 32.41 22.39 -35.70
CA GLY A 17 31.36 23.41 -35.81
C GLY A 17 30.23 23.20 -34.80
N ALA A 18 30.18 24.07 -33.79
CA ALA A 18 29.05 24.36 -32.90
C ALA A 18 28.30 23.17 -32.25
N LEU A 19 28.79 22.68 -31.11
CA LEU A 19 27.92 22.04 -30.10
C LEU A 19 27.37 23.12 -29.16
N ALA A 20 26.38 23.86 -29.65
CA ALA A 20 25.56 24.75 -28.83
C ALA A 20 24.11 24.21 -28.84
N GLY A 21 23.66 23.69 -27.69
CA GLY A 21 22.25 23.57 -27.33
C GLY A 21 21.42 22.50 -28.03
N THR A 22 21.58 21.22 -27.67
CA THR A 22 20.55 20.19 -27.92
C THR A 22 19.54 20.02 -26.78
N ALA A 23 19.68 20.76 -25.67
CA ALA A 23 18.76 20.66 -24.53
C ALA A 23 17.31 21.00 -24.91
N GLY A 24 17.09 22.02 -25.75
CA GLY A 24 15.72 22.47 -26.09
C GLY A 24 14.95 21.60 -27.09
N CYS A 25 15.62 20.75 -27.89
CA CYS A 25 14.94 19.90 -28.87
C CYS A 25 14.40 18.60 -28.25
N MET A 26 14.91 18.17 -27.09
CA MET A 26 14.42 16.98 -26.39
C MET A 26 13.12 17.27 -25.62
N SER A 27 12.97 18.48 -25.08
CA SER A 27 11.74 18.97 -24.44
C SER A 27 10.59 19.07 -25.45
N ALA A 28 10.87 19.55 -26.67
CA ALA A 28 9.87 19.69 -27.75
C ALA A 28 9.41 18.33 -28.34
N LEU A 29 10.17 17.26 -28.11
CA LEU A 29 9.84 15.89 -28.53
C LEU A 29 9.25 15.04 -27.37
N GLY A 30 8.99 15.64 -26.20
CA GLY A 30 8.41 14.95 -25.04
C GLY A 30 9.32 13.91 -24.38
N PHE A 31 10.62 13.90 -24.68
CA PHE A 31 11.57 12.92 -24.12
C PHE A 31 11.95 13.24 -22.67
N GLU A 32 11.99 14.52 -22.27
CA GLU A 32 12.31 14.90 -20.88
C GLU A 32 11.20 14.50 -19.90
N THR A 33 9.94 14.77 -20.24
CA THR A 33 8.78 14.30 -19.46
C THR A 33 8.79 12.78 -19.35
N ARG A 34 8.89 12.05 -20.46
CA ARG A 34 8.96 10.57 -20.46
C ARG A 34 10.13 9.99 -19.65
N SER A 35 11.27 10.66 -19.59
CA SER A 35 12.42 10.22 -18.79
C SER A 35 12.26 10.54 -17.31
N ALA A 36 11.65 11.69 -16.97
CA ALA A 36 11.38 12.08 -15.59
C ALA A 36 10.35 11.16 -14.93
N TRP A 37 9.39 10.62 -15.70
CA TRP A 37 8.38 9.68 -15.20
C TRP A 37 8.90 8.26 -14.94
N ARG A 38 10.08 7.90 -15.45
CA ARG A 38 10.68 6.56 -15.20
C ARG A 38 11.45 6.48 -13.89
N ASP A 39 12.03 7.58 -13.44
CA ASP A 39 12.71 7.67 -12.16
C ASP A 39 12.50 9.07 -11.58
N PRO A 40 11.31 9.35 -11.02
CA PRO A 40 11.02 10.65 -10.46
C PRO A 40 12.04 11.04 -9.37
N PRO A 41 12.23 12.32 -9.03
CA PRO A 41 13.16 12.69 -7.97
C PRO A 41 12.86 11.96 -6.65
N LEU A 42 13.91 11.50 -5.96
CA LEU A 42 13.83 11.05 -4.57
C LEU A 42 14.46 12.10 -3.66
N VAL A 43 13.96 12.18 -2.43
CA VAL A 43 14.68 12.89 -1.38
C VAL A 43 15.99 12.12 -1.12
N GLU A 44 17.12 12.84 -1.08
CA GLU A 44 18.43 12.21 -0.85
C GLU A 44 18.57 11.73 0.60
N ASP A 45 18.43 12.63 1.57
CA ASP A 45 18.56 12.36 3.01
C ASP A 45 17.20 12.06 3.66
N ARG A 46 16.59 10.94 3.25
CA ARG A 46 15.29 10.49 3.78
C ARG A 46 15.42 10.05 5.23
N PRO A 47 14.48 10.42 6.12
CA PRO A 47 14.46 9.89 7.48
C PRO A 47 13.96 8.44 7.49
N ASP A 48 14.37 7.67 8.49
CA ASP A 48 13.80 6.35 8.81
C ASP A 48 12.43 6.52 9.49
N ALA A 49 11.47 7.08 8.75
CA ALA A 49 10.16 7.50 9.22
C ALA A 49 9.25 7.89 8.05
N VAL A 50 7.97 8.11 8.34
CA VAL A 50 7.05 8.71 7.37
C VAL A 50 7.49 10.15 7.08
N TYR A 51 7.62 10.47 5.80
CA TYR A 51 8.11 11.76 5.35
C TYR A 51 7.37 12.29 4.11
N VAL A 52 7.43 13.60 3.89
CA VAL A 52 6.81 14.25 2.74
C VAL A 52 7.65 13.93 1.48
N PRO A 53 7.09 13.27 0.45
CA PRO A 53 7.85 12.86 -0.73
C PRO A 53 8.35 14.05 -1.56
N ALA A 54 9.30 13.82 -2.48
CA ALA A 54 9.84 14.89 -3.34
C ALA A 54 8.81 15.38 -4.36
N ILE A 55 7.97 14.46 -4.83
CA ILE A 55 6.82 14.70 -5.68
C ILE A 55 5.64 13.87 -5.19
N THR A 56 4.44 14.28 -5.57
CA THR A 56 3.22 13.50 -5.39
C THR A 56 2.55 13.34 -6.74
N GLU A 57 2.17 12.11 -7.07
CA GLU A 57 1.51 11.76 -8.30
C GLU A 57 0.03 11.54 -8.04
N GLY A 58 -0.82 12.23 -8.79
CA GLY A 58 -2.25 12.03 -8.71
C GLY A 58 -2.67 10.68 -9.26
N MET A 59 -3.97 10.46 -9.29
CA MET A 59 -4.59 9.32 -9.96
C MET A 59 -5.90 9.76 -10.59
N ASN A 60 -6.30 9.04 -11.63
CA ASN A 60 -7.63 9.14 -12.22
C ASN A 60 -8.38 7.83 -12.03
N THR A 61 -9.70 7.87 -12.17
CA THR A 61 -10.57 6.70 -11.95
C THR A 61 -11.14 6.22 -13.27
N TYR A 62 -10.99 4.93 -13.58
CA TYR A 62 -11.71 4.30 -14.69
C TYR A 62 -13.14 3.97 -14.31
N GLY A 63 -13.37 3.53 -13.07
CA GLY A 63 -14.71 3.37 -12.55
C GLY A 63 -14.74 2.73 -11.17
N THR A 64 -15.96 2.65 -10.63
CA THR A 64 -16.28 1.97 -9.38
C THR A 64 -17.46 1.05 -9.62
N THR A 65 -17.39 -0.17 -9.10
CA THR A 65 -18.45 -1.18 -9.22
C THR A 65 -18.47 -2.08 -7.98
N THR A 66 -19.39 -3.03 -7.96
CA THR A 66 -19.48 -4.06 -6.92
C THR A 66 -19.37 -5.45 -7.55
N ALA A 67 -18.71 -6.38 -6.86
CA ALA A 67 -18.68 -7.79 -7.20
C ALA A 67 -18.90 -8.62 -5.93
N GLY A 68 -20.04 -9.30 -5.83
CA GLY A 68 -20.46 -9.96 -4.59
C GLY A 68 -20.52 -8.97 -3.41
N PRO A 69 -19.86 -9.25 -2.27
CA PRO A 69 -19.82 -8.34 -1.11
C PRO A 69 -18.82 -7.18 -1.29
N TYR A 70 -18.02 -7.19 -2.37
CA TYR A 70 -16.92 -6.25 -2.52
C TYR A 70 -17.35 -5.00 -3.30
N GLY A 71 -16.97 -3.83 -2.79
CA GLY A 71 -16.84 -2.61 -3.58
C GLY A 71 -15.43 -2.55 -4.16
N VAL A 72 -15.33 -2.20 -5.44
CA VAL A 72 -14.08 -2.22 -6.21
C VAL A 72 -13.98 -0.93 -7.02
N ALA A 73 -12.92 -0.17 -6.85
CA ALA A 73 -12.58 0.95 -7.71
C ALA A 73 -11.30 0.64 -8.48
N LEU A 74 -11.33 0.85 -9.80
CA LEU A 74 -10.16 0.75 -10.66
C LEU A 74 -9.65 2.16 -10.96
N THR A 75 -8.46 2.47 -10.49
CA THR A 75 -7.78 3.75 -10.70
C THR A 75 -6.47 3.53 -11.44
N TYR A 76 -5.92 4.63 -11.95
CA TYR A 76 -4.66 4.60 -12.67
C TYR A 76 -3.81 5.85 -12.43
N SER A 77 -2.50 5.67 -12.60
CA SER A 77 -1.52 6.74 -12.65
C SER A 77 -0.37 6.37 -13.59
N TYR A 78 0.64 7.22 -13.66
CA TYR A 78 1.91 6.92 -14.32
C TYR A 78 2.52 5.66 -13.72
N PRO A 79 3.21 4.82 -14.51
CA PRO A 79 4.13 3.84 -13.97
C PRO A 79 5.07 4.49 -12.96
N HIS A 80 5.13 3.95 -11.75
CA HIS A 80 6.03 4.44 -10.72
C HIS A 80 6.73 3.30 -10.01
N ARG A 81 7.85 3.66 -9.38
CA ARG A 81 8.60 2.76 -8.52
C ARG A 81 7.85 2.49 -7.22
N PHE A 82 8.14 1.35 -6.63
CA PHE A 82 7.67 1.01 -5.29
C PHE A 82 8.65 0.03 -4.64
N TRP A 83 8.49 -0.17 -3.34
CA TRP A 83 9.35 -1.06 -2.55
C TRP A 83 8.52 -2.19 -1.98
N THR A 84 8.85 -3.41 -2.37
CA THR A 84 8.32 -4.61 -1.73
C THR A 84 9.19 -4.96 -0.52
N LEU A 85 8.57 -5.54 0.51
CA LEU A 85 9.25 -6.01 1.72
C LEU A 85 9.00 -7.50 1.87
N THR A 86 10.07 -8.29 2.00
CA THR A 86 9.99 -9.72 2.35
C THR A 86 10.77 -9.95 3.63
N GLY A 87 10.06 -10.23 4.73
CA GLY A 87 10.64 -10.21 6.07
C GLY A 87 11.11 -8.79 6.42
N THR A 88 12.43 -8.59 6.36
CA THR A 88 13.09 -7.29 6.57
C THR A 88 13.87 -6.81 5.34
N GLU A 89 13.86 -7.57 4.23
CA GLU A 89 14.59 -7.23 3.00
C GLU A 89 13.71 -6.43 2.04
N PHE A 90 14.20 -5.25 1.65
CA PHE A 90 13.56 -4.38 0.67
C PHE A 90 14.04 -4.67 -0.75
N SER A 91 13.08 -4.82 -1.66
CA SER A 91 13.34 -4.84 -3.09
C SER A 91 12.64 -3.67 -3.77
N LYS A 92 13.44 -2.82 -4.44
CA LYS A 92 12.94 -1.71 -5.25
C LYS A 92 12.51 -2.26 -6.61
N THR A 93 11.22 -2.13 -6.93
CA THR A 93 10.71 -2.28 -8.29
C THR A 93 10.90 -0.95 -9.00
N VAL A 94 11.62 -0.96 -10.12
CA VAL A 94 11.82 0.21 -10.99
C VAL A 94 10.80 0.21 -12.10
N VAL A 95 10.57 1.37 -12.70
CA VAL A 95 9.73 1.48 -13.91
C VAL A 95 10.51 0.96 -15.10
N GLU A 96 9.98 -0.07 -15.74
CA GLU A 96 10.57 -0.67 -16.92
C GLU A 96 10.22 0.10 -18.19
N SER A 97 10.91 -0.22 -19.29
CA SER A 97 10.76 0.56 -20.51
C SER A 97 9.43 0.34 -21.25
N ASP A 98 8.80 -0.80 -21.00
CA ASP A 98 7.53 -1.27 -21.55
C ASP A 98 6.34 -1.03 -20.62
N ASP A 99 6.59 -0.64 -19.37
CA ASP A 99 5.54 -0.19 -18.45
C ASP A 99 4.76 0.98 -19.06
N SER A 100 3.46 0.77 -19.22
CA SER A 100 2.56 1.70 -19.91
C SER A 100 1.68 2.48 -18.93
N ILE A 101 1.26 1.82 -17.85
CA ILE A 101 0.32 2.36 -16.87
C ILE A 101 0.54 1.70 -15.51
N HIS A 102 0.32 2.43 -14.42
CA HIS A 102 0.16 1.82 -13.10
C HIS A 102 -1.33 1.68 -12.80
N LEU A 103 -1.83 0.44 -12.72
CA LEU A 103 -3.24 0.17 -12.40
C LEU A 103 -3.37 -0.19 -10.93
N MET A 104 -4.38 0.36 -10.29
CA MET A 104 -4.62 0.24 -8.86
C MET A 104 -6.06 -0.12 -8.59
N VAL A 105 -6.25 -0.94 -7.55
CA VAL A 105 -7.54 -1.40 -7.08
C VAL A 105 -7.70 -1.02 -5.62
N SER A 106 -8.75 -0.26 -5.32
CA SER A 106 -9.24 -0.10 -3.95
C SER A 106 -10.33 -1.15 -3.70
N LEU A 107 -10.24 -1.85 -2.56
CA LEU A 107 -11.12 -2.95 -2.21
C LEU A 107 -11.72 -2.75 -0.81
N TRP A 108 -13.05 -2.77 -0.72
CA TRP A 108 -13.77 -2.63 0.54
C TRP A 108 -15.02 -3.51 0.59
N ASP A 109 -15.59 -3.68 1.78
CA ASP A 109 -16.92 -4.24 1.94
C ASP A 109 -17.98 -3.22 1.48
N ALA A 110 -18.75 -3.56 0.45
CA ALA A 110 -19.72 -2.64 -0.17
C ALA A 110 -20.82 -2.17 0.79
N GLU A 111 -21.08 -2.91 1.86
CA GLU A 111 -22.13 -2.58 2.84
C GLU A 111 -21.63 -1.65 3.93
N THR A 112 -20.46 -1.92 4.51
CA THR A 112 -19.94 -1.14 5.65
C THR A 112 -18.93 -0.07 5.26
N GLY A 113 -18.38 -0.10 4.04
CA GLY A 113 -17.26 0.76 3.64
C GLY A 113 -15.91 0.35 4.24
N THR A 114 -15.83 -0.81 4.90
CA THR A 114 -14.59 -1.28 5.54
C THR A 114 -13.60 -1.75 4.47
N VAL A 115 -12.43 -1.10 4.37
CA VAL A 115 -11.34 -1.58 3.50
C VAL A 115 -10.91 -2.98 3.90
N LEU A 116 -10.56 -3.80 2.90
CA LEU A 116 -10.18 -5.21 3.06
C LEU A 116 -8.70 -5.41 2.78
N PRO A 117 -7.82 -5.44 3.80
CA PRO A 117 -6.39 -5.68 3.64
C PRO A 117 -6.12 -7.18 3.55
N ILE A 118 -6.39 -7.77 2.39
CA ILE A 118 -6.01 -9.14 2.06
C ILE A 118 -4.54 -9.24 1.69
N ASP A 119 -3.86 -10.29 2.14
CA ASP A 119 -2.42 -10.50 1.91
C ASP A 119 -2.08 -11.01 0.52
N SER A 120 -3.04 -11.65 -0.14
CA SER A 120 -2.91 -12.15 -1.51
C SER A 120 -4.29 -12.35 -2.13
N GLY A 121 -4.32 -12.48 -3.46
CA GLY A 121 -5.54 -12.87 -4.17
C GLY A 121 -6.23 -11.75 -4.95
N VAL A 122 -5.61 -10.59 -5.14
CA VAL A 122 -6.05 -9.64 -6.18
C VAL A 122 -5.23 -9.88 -7.44
N THR A 123 -5.91 -10.19 -8.54
CA THR A 123 -5.29 -10.38 -9.87
C THR A 123 -6.00 -9.50 -10.87
N LEU A 124 -5.24 -8.84 -11.75
CA LEU A 124 -5.78 -8.10 -12.88
C LEU A 124 -5.46 -8.88 -14.15
N GLU A 125 -6.50 -9.31 -14.84
CA GLU A 125 -6.41 -9.85 -16.19
C GLU A 125 -6.83 -8.74 -17.17
N ILE A 126 -5.97 -8.41 -18.12
CA ILE A 126 -6.17 -7.35 -19.11
C ILE A 126 -6.33 -7.99 -20.48
N LEU A 127 -7.45 -7.72 -21.14
CA LEU A 127 -7.82 -8.26 -22.44
C LEU A 127 -7.99 -7.14 -23.46
N ARG A 128 -7.67 -7.44 -24.72
CA ARG A 128 -8.00 -6.62 -25.89
C ARG A 128 -8.65 -7.50 -26.95
N ASP A 129 -9.85 -7.13 -27.38
CA ASP A 129 -10.63 -7.90 -28.35
C ASP A 129 -10.76 -9.40 -27.97
N GLY A 130 -10.93 -9.68 -26.67
CA GLY A 130 -11.02 -11.03 -26.09
C GLY A 130 -9.70 -11.81 -26.02
N SER A 131 -8.57 -11.20 -26.38
CA SER A 131 -7.24 -11.80 -26.29
C SER A 131 -6.46 -11.27 -25.10
N LEU A 132 -5.77 -12.15 -24.38
CA LEU A 132 -4.94 -11.78 -23.23
C LEU A 132 -3.78 -10.87 -23.62
N VAL A 133 -3.66 -9.76 -22.89
CA VAL A 133 -2.55 -8.78 -23.00
C VAL A 133 -1.58 -8.96 -21.84
N SER A 134 -2.09 -8.95 -20.62
CA SER A 134 -1.31 -9.21 -19.39
C SER A 134 -2.22 -9.81 -18.31
N GLU A 135 -1.65 -10.63 -17.43
CA GLU A 135 -2.29 -11.12 -16.21
C GLU A 135 -1.25 -11.14 -15.09
N GLU A 136 -1.48 -10.35 -14.04
CA GLU A 136 -0.54 -10.24 -12.93
C GLU A 136 -1.24 -10.12 -11.57
N ILE A 137 -0.53 -10.52 -10.52
CA ILE A 137 -0.96 -10.29 -9.15
C ILE A 137 -0.72 -8.81 -8.84
N ALA A 138 -1.76 -8.13 -8.36
CA ALA A 138 -1.61 -6.78 -7.82
C ALA A 138 -1.12 -6.87 -6.38
N TYR A 139 0.00 -6.20 -6.10
CA TYR A 139 0.62 -6.22 -4.78
C TYR A 139 -0.19 -5.36 -3.80
N PRO A 140 -0.40 -5.81 -2.55
CA PRO A 140 -0.90 -4.94 -1.51
C PRO A 140 0.09 -3.80 -1.26
N MET A 141 -0.41 -2.57 -1.33
CA MET A 141 0.38 -1.36 -1.35
C MET A 141 -0.16 -0.32 -0.37
N LEU A 142 0.74 0.50 0.15
CA LEU A 142 0.46 1.65 0.99
C LEU A 142 1.07 2.91 0.38
N SER A 143 0.25 3.92 0.11
CA SER A 143 0.69 5.27 -0.25
C SER A 143 0.01 6.34 0.58
N GLN A 144 0.62 7.52 0.66
CA GLN A 144 0.04 8.64 1.41
C GLN A 144 -1.26 9.14 0.77
N GLN A 145 -1.29 9.23 -0.56
CA GLN A 145 -2.44 9.77 -1.28
C GLN A 145 -3.56 8.76 -1.48
N MET A 146 -3.26 7.47 -1.61
CA MET A 146 -4.30 6.46 -1.90
C MET A 146 -4.66 5.59 -0.71
N GLY A 147 -3.81 5.58 0.31
CA GLY A 147 -3.95 4.67 1.42
C GLY A 147 -3.70 3.22 1.00
N MET A 148 -4.50 2.31 1.53
CA MET A 148 -4.40 0.87 1.25
C MET A 148 -5.03 0.53 -0.09
N HIS A 149 -4.26 -0.06 -1.00
CA HIS A 149 -4.71 -0.44 -2.35
C HIS A 149 -3.91 -1.64 -2.87
N TYR A 150 -4.26 -2.12 -4.06
CA TYR A 150 -3.55 -3.19 -4.75
C TYR A 150 -3.09 -2.69 -6.10
N GLY A 151 -1.81 -2.79 -6.44
CA GLY A 151 -1.31 -2.24 -7.71
C GLY A 151 -0.09 -2.94 -8.28
N SER A 152 0.16 -2.67 -9.56
CA SER A 152 1.38 -3.01 -10.29
C SER A 152 1.51 -2.09 -11.52
N ASN A 153 2.70 -2.07 -12.12
CA ASN A 153 2.89 -1.51 -13.46
C ASN A 153 2.52 -2.57 -14.50
N TYR A 154 1.89 -2.16 -15.59
CA TYR A 154 1.45 -3.06 -16.66
C TYR A 154 1.92 -2.54 -18.02
N ALA A 155 2.40 -3.47 -18.86
CA ALA A 155 2.66 -3.23 -20.26
C ALA A 155 1.38 -3.41 -21.10
N LEU A 156 1.02 -2.41 -21.90
CA LEU A 156 -0.12 -2.44 -22.81
C LEU A 156 0.34 -2.38 -24.27
N ASN A 157 -0.44 -2.97 -25.18
CA ASN A 157 -0.16 -3.00 -26.61
C ASN A 157 -0.66 -1.73 -27.33
N GLY A 158 -0.30 -0.55 -26.80
CA GLY A 158 -0.68 0.76 -27.31
C GLY A 158 -2.04 1.27 -26.82
N GLU A 159 -2.42 2.46 -27.28
CA GLU A 159 -3.69 3.10 -26.90
C GLU A 159 -4.93 2.34 -27.42
N GLY A 160 -6.07 2.63 -26.79
CA GLY A 160 -7.39 2.14 -27.17
C GLY A 160 -8.11 1.40 -26.05
N SER A 161 -9.15 0.66 -26.44
CA SER A 161 -10.04 0.00 -25.49
C SER A 161 -9.50 -1.34 -25.00
N TYR A 162 -9.64 -1.57 -23.70
CA TYR A 162 -9.30 -2.81 -23.01
C TYR A 162 -10.44 -3.22 -22.08
N GLU A 163 -10.51 -4.52 -21.79
CA GLU A 163 -11.28 -5.06 -20.68
C GLU A 163 -10.32 -5.44 -19.55
N VAL A 164 -10.61 -5.00 -18.33
CA VAL A 164 -9.84 -5.36 -17.13
C VAL A 164 -10.74 -6.15 -16.20
N ASN A 165 -10.39 -7.40 -15.98
CA ASN A 165 -11.03 -8.30 -15.01
C ASN A 165 -10.23 -8.27 -13.71
N VAL A 166 -10.77 -7.60 -12.71
CA VAL A 166 -10.23 -7.59 -11.34
C VAL A 166 -10.81 -8.79 -10.61
N ARG A 167 -10.00 -9.82 -10.43
CA ARG A 167 -10.35 -11.01 -9.66
C ARG A 167 -9.95 -10.81 -8.20
N VAL A 168 -10.92 -10.93 -7.30
CA VAL A 168 -10.74 -10.90 -5.86
C VAL A 168 -10.92 -12.31 -5.33
N GLY A 169 -9.86 -12.88 -4.78
CA GLY A 169 -9.87 -14.19 -4.11
C GLY A 169 -10.64 -14.16 -2.80
N GLY A 170 -10.81 -15.34 -2.18
CA GLY A 170 -11.36 -15.41 -0.84
C GLY A 170 -10.39 -14.83 0.20
N VAL A 171 -10.93 -14.08 1.16
CA VAL A 171 -10.20 -13.52 2.29
C VAL A 171 -9.71 -14.65 3.21
N SER A 172 -8.39 -14.76 3.38
CA SER A 172 -7.71 -15.71 4.28
C SER A 172 -7.69 -15.27 5.76
N LEU A 173 -8.17 -14.05 6.03
CA LEU A 173 -8.19 -13.39 7.33
C LEU A 173 -9.29 -13.96 8.25
N ARG A 174 -9.01 -14.01 9.56
CA ARG A 174 -10.07 -14.29 10.55
C ARG A 174 -11.12 -13.19 10.51
N CYS A 175 -12.38 -13.54 10.33
CA CYS A 175 -13.49 -12.60 10.35
C CYS A 175 -14.40 -12.90 11.54
N THR A 176 -14.89 -11.86 12.22
CA THR A 176 -15.78 -11.98 13.38
C THR A 176 -17.07 -11.17 13.20
N GLY A 177 -18.07 -11.45 14.04
CA GLY A 177 -19.35 -10.74 13.99
C GLY A 177 -20.04 -10.91 12.65
N ALA A 178 -20.60 -9.82 12.10
CA ALA A 178 -21.31 -9.84 10.82
C ALA A 178 -20.44 -10.19 9.60
N PHE A 179 -19.11 -10.23 9.75
CA PHE A 179 -18.19 -10.60 8.67
C PHE A 179 -17.88 -12.09 8.62
N GLU A 180 -18.27 -12.88 9.62
CA GLU A 180 -17.98 -14.30 9.65
C GLU A 180 -18.54 -15.03 8.41
N GLY A 181 -17.66 -15.68 7.65
CA GLY A 181 -18.02 -16.46 6.46
C GLY A 181 -18.35 -15.64 5.20
N ARG A 182 -18.38 -14.31 5.28
CA ARG A 182 -18.89 -13.43 4.21
C ARG A 182 -17.97 -13.33 3.00
N PHE A 183 -16.65 -13.30 3.22
CA PHE A 183 -15.66 -13.00 2.17
C PHE A 183 -14.90 -14.24 1.67
N ARG A 184 -15.56 -15.41 1.63
CA ARG A 184 -14.89 -16.69 1.26
C ARG A 184 -14.90 -16.98 -0.24
N GLY A 185 -15.85 -16.42 -0.96
CA GLY A 185 -15.99 -16.61 -2.40
C GLY A 185 -14.99 -15.76 -3.18
N ALA A 186 -14.52 -16.30 -4.30
CA ALA A 186 -13.82 -15.50 -5.30
C ALA A 186 -14.87 -14.79 -6.17
N GLU A 187 -14.63 -13.51 -6.44
CA GLU A 187 -15.50 -12.65 -7.24
C GLU A 187 -14.69 -11.94 -8.32
N THR A 188 -15.34 -11.51 -9.39
CA THR A 188 -14.69 -10.75 -10.47
C THR A 188 -15.47 -9.48 -10.76
N ALA A 189 -14.77 -8.34 -10.72
CA ALA A 189 -15.27 -7.06 -11.21
C ALA A 189 -14.66 -6.76 -12.58
N THR A 190 -15.50 -6.50 -13.58
CA THR A 190 -15.07 -6.22 -14.95
C THR A 190 -15.21 -4.74 -15.26
N PHE A 191 -14.17 -4.16 -15.86
CA PHE A 191 -14.13 -2.76 -16.29
C PHE A 191 -13.81 -2.68 -17.77
N SER A 192 -14.58 -1.88 -18.52
CA SER A 192 -14.17 -1.45 -19.86
C SER A 192 -13.42 -0.14 -19.73
N ILE A 193 -12.15 -0.14 -20.11
CA ILE A 193 -11.27 1.03 -20.01
C ILE A 193 -10.85 1.51 -21.39
N ASP A 194 -10.55 2.80 -21.49
CA ASP A 194 -9.95 3.42 -22.66
C ASP A 194 -8.58 3.96 -22.25
N PHE A 195 -7.51 3.29 -22.68
CA PHE A 195 -6.15 3.72 -22.41
C PHE A 195 -5.74 4.78 -23.41
N ASP A 196 -5.51 5.98 -22.89
CA ASP A 196 -5.23 7.21 -23.62
C ASP A 196 -4.08 7.91 -22.93
N THR A 197 -2.96 8.09 -23.63
CA THR A 197 -1.75 8.69 -23.05
C THR A 197 -1.92 10.17 -22.79
N GLU A 198 -2.81 10.88 -23.49
CA GLU A 198 -3.13 12.28 -23.17
C GLU A 198 -3.81 12.37 -21.80
N LYS A 199 -4.81 11.51 -21.54
CA LYS A 199 -5.47 11.44 -20.21
C LYS A 199 -4.53 10.98 -19.10
N LEU A 200 -3.54 10.14 -19.42
CA LEU A 200 -2.50 9.75 -18.47
C LEU A 200 -1.61 10.95 -18.14
N TYR A 201 -1.20 11.71 -19.16
CA TYR A 201 -0.34 12.88 -19.00
C TYR A 201 -1.05 14.09 -18.37
N ASP A 202 -2.39 14.07 -18.31
CA ASP A 202 -3.20 15.03 -17.56
C ASP A 202 -3.28 14.71 -16.06
N VAL A 203 -2.83 13.53 -15.60
CA VAL A 203 -2.79 13.21 -14.16
C VAL A 203 -1.84 14.18 -13.47
N PRO A 204 -2.30 14.90 -12.41
CA PRO A 204 -1.54 15.99 -11.84
C PRO A 204 -0.31 15.48 -11.09
N ILE A 205 0.80 16.20 -11.23
CA ILE A 205 2.02 15.97 -10.47
C ILE A 205 2.38 17.26 -9.77
N THR A 206 2.59 17.16 -8.46
CA THR A 206 2.84 18.34 -7.62
C THR A 206 4.07 18.15 -6.76
N ASN A 207 4.77 19.24 -6.51
CA ASN A 207 5.88 19.30 -5.58
C ASN A 207 5.31 19.74 -4.22
N PRO A 208 5.22 18.84 -3.24
CA PRO A 208 4.73 19.22 -1.93
C PRO A 208 5.70 20.17 -1.23
N GLU A 209 5.19 20.92 -0.26
CA GLU A 209 6.02 21.78 0.57
C GLU A 209 6.90 20.96 1.52
N ASN A 210 8.15 21.36 1.71
CA ASN A 210 9.10 20.75 2.65
C ASN A 210 9.38 19.24 2.40
N PRO A 211 9.77 18.84 1.17
CA PRO A 211 10.11 17.46 0.88
C PRO A 211 11.22 16.97 1.82
N GLY A 212 11.11 15.73 2.30
CA GLY A 212 12.05 15.10 3.25
C GLY A 212 11.77 15.39 4.72
N SER A 213 10.88 16.34 5.03
CA SER A 213 10.45 16.56 6.42
C SER A 213 9.54 15.44 6.90
N ARG A 214 9.61 15.11 8.20
CA ARG A 214 8.68 14.17 8.84
C ARG A 214 7.25 14.71 8.73
N GLY A 215 6.38 13.94 8.10
CA GLY A 215 5.04 14.38 7.72
C GLY A 215 4.47 13.50 6.62
N ALA A 216 3.19 13.66 6.33
CA ALA A 216 2.55 13.02 5.18
C ALA A 216 1.70 14.03 4.43
N VAL A 217 1.58 13.85 3.12
CA VAL A 217 0.54 14.52 2.33
C VAL A 217 -0.82 13.88 2.62
N PRO A 218 -1.91 14.68 2.62
CA PRO A 218 -3.23 14.14 2.87
C PRO A 218 -3.64 13.16 1.76
N PRO A 219 -4.46 12.14 2.09
CA PRO A 219 -5.05 11.28 1.08
C PRO A 219 -5.85 12.09 0.06
N MET A 220 -5.79 11.68 -1.20
CA MET A 220 -6.66 12.18 -2.24
C MET A 220 -8.06 11.65 -1.99
N GLU A 221 -9.04 12.55 -1.85
CA GLU A 221 -10.42 12.15 -1.67
C GLU A 221 -11.03 11.72 -3.00
N MET A 222 -11.56 10.50 -3.02
CA MET A 222 -12.35 9.96 -4.12
C MET A 222 -13.77 9.71 -3.61
N GLU A 223 -14.77 10.09 -4.41
CA GLU A 223 -16.15 9.92 -4.02
C GLU A 223 -16.47 8.44 -3.76
N ASN A 224 -16.95 8.13 -2.55
CA ASN A 224 -17.34 6.79 -2.10
C ASN A 224 -16.24 5.71 -2.15
N VAL A 225 -14.96 6.08 -2.25
CA VAL A 225 -13.84 5.12 -2.20
C VAL A 225 -13.03 5.33 -0.91
N PRO A 226 -13.06 4.37 0.03
CA PRO A 226 -12.40 4.52 1.31
C PRO A 226 -10.88 4.30 1.20
N VAL A 227 -10.09 5.17 1.84
CA VAL A 227 -8.61 5.10 1.83
C VAL A 227 -8.03 4.10 2.86
N GLY A 228 -8.89 3.45 3.66
CA GLY A 228 -8.48 2.45 4.64
C GLY A 228 -8.00 3.02 5.97
N ARG A 229 -8.64 4.10 6.45
CA ARG A 229 -8.38 4.61 7.80
C ARG A 229 -8.87 3.60 8.85
N ALA A 230 -8.04 3.38 9.87
CA ALA A 230 -8.46 2.68 11.07
C ALA A 230 -9.56 3.49 11.80
N PRO A 231 -10.53 2.84 12.48
CA PRO A 231 -11.52 3.54 13.28
C PRO A 231 -10.87 4.45 14.33
N ASP A 232 -11.54 5.56 14.67
CA ASP A 232 -11.08 6.48 15.71
C ASP A 232 -10.87 5.71 17.03
N PRO A 233 -9.71 5.81 17.70
CA PRO A 233 -9.46 5.11 18.96
C PRO A 233 -10.52 5.37 20.04
N ASP A 234 -11.11 6.56 20.07
CA ASP A 234 -12.14 6.92 21.06
C ASP A 234 -13.51 6.31 20.73
N SER A 235 -13.69 5.81 19.50
CA SER A 235 -14.89 5.09 19.06
C SER A 235 -14.80 3.57 19.20
N LEU A 236 -13.59 3.04 19.43
CA LEU A 236 -13.35 1.60 19.50
C LEU A 236 -13.90 1.00 20.81
N PRO A 237 -14.54 -0.18 20.77
CA PRO A 237 -15.19 -0.77 21.92
C PRO A 237 -14.21 -1.32 22.96
N GLY A 238 -14.57 -1.20 24.24
CA GLY A 238 -13.81 -1.76 25.35
C GLY A 238 -12.94 -0.73 26.08
N ARG A 239 -12.03 -1.22 26.91
CA ARG A 239 -11.14 -0.42 27.75
C ARG A 239 -9.84 -0.12 27.00
N HIS A 240 -9.62 1.14 26.66
CA HIS A 240 -8.41 1.63 25.98
C HIS A 240 -7.23 1.74 26.95
N PHE A 241 -6.07 1.17 26.60
CA PHE A 241 -4.84 1.21 27.40
C PHE A 241 -3.93 2.39 27.06
N GLY A 242 -4.26 3.13 26.00
CA GLY A 242 -3.52 4.28 25.52
C GLY A 242 -2.76 3.99 24.23
N ARG A 243 -1.82 4.91 23.96
CA ARG A 243 -1.09 5.01 22.70
C ARG A 243 0.39 4.69 22.92
N ALA A 244 0.97 3.91 22.01
CA ALA A 244 2.41 3.73 21.87
C ALA A 244 2.84 3.95 20.41
N THR A 245 4.16 4.05 20.18
CA THR A 245 4.75 4.19 18.85
C THR A 245 5.91 3.24 18.65
N SER A 246 6.04 2.67 17.46
CA SER A 246 7.17 1.81 17.07
C SER A 246 7.37 1.92 15.56
N GLY A 247 8.63 2.08 15.09
CA GLY A 247 8.94 2.28 13.67
C GLY A 247 8.15 3.42 13.01
N ASP A 248 7.85 4.49 13.75
CA ASP A 248 6.97 5.62 13.38
C ASP A 248 5.46 5.29 13.28
N ALA A 249 5.07 4.01 13.38
CA ALA A 249 3.66 3.62 13.47
C ALA A 249 3.07 3.97 14.83
N VAL A 250 1.75 4.18 14.86
CA VAL A 250 0.98 4.40 16.08
C VAL A 250 0.18 3.15 16.40
N PHE A 251 0.24 2.71 17.66
CA PHE A 251 -0.50 1.57 18.17
C PHE A 251 -1.43 2.03 19.29
N HIS A 252 -2.66 1.54 19.23
CA HIS A 252 -3.62 1.62 20.31
C HIS A 252 -3.97 0.20 20.77
N ALA A 253 -3.94 -0.03 22.08
CA ALA A 253 -4.26 -1.32 22.69
C ALA A 253 -5.53 -1.24 23.52
N PHE A 254 -6.32 -2.30 23.51
CA PHE A 254 -7.62 -2.33 24.16
C PHE A 254 -7.91 -3.72 24.74
N ALA A 255 -8.78 -3.76 25.74
CA ALA A 255 -9.45 -4.98 26.19
C ALA A 255 -10.95 -4.86 25.98
N ALA A 256 -11.55 -5.85 25.31
CA ALA A 256 -12.99 -5.97 25.16
C ALA A 256 -13.47 -7.34 25.62
N ASP A 257 -14.72 -7.40 26.08
CA ASP A 257 -15.41 -8.64 26.43
C ASP A 257 -16.63 -8.76 25.51
N ALA A 258 -16.61 -9.75 24.61
CA ALA A 258 -17.75 -10.08 23.75
C ALA A 258 -17.68 -11.53 23.29
N ASP A 259 -18.82 -12.22 23.29
CA ASP A 259 -18.92 -13.66 22.98
C ASP A 259 -18.29 -14.05 21.63
N ARG A 260 -18.32 -13.14 20.63
CA ARG A 260 -17.74 -13.35 19.30
C ARG A 260 -16.21 -13.51 19.30
N PHE A 261 -15.55 -13.14 20.39
CA PHE A 261 -14.10 -13.33 20.57
C PHE A 261 -13.74 -14.58 21.37
N GLY A 262 -14.74 -15.37 21.79
CA GLY A 262 -14.54 -16.56 22.62
C GLY A 262 -14.44 -16.23 24.11
N ASP A 263 -13.92 -17.19 24.88
CA ASP A 263 -13.87 -17.07 26.34
C ASP A 263 -12.73 -16.17 26.82
N GLY A 264 -13.01 -15.36 27.84
CA GLY A 264 -12.05 -14.46 28.48
C GLY A 264 -11.99 -13.07 27.85
N THR A 265 -11.05 -12.26 28.34
CA THR A 265 -10.84 -10.89 27.84
C THR A 265 -10.08 -10.91 26.52
N TYR A 266 -10.67 -10.29 25.51
CA TYR A 266 -10.06 -10.11 24.20
C TYR A 266 -9.15 -8.88 24.21
N LEU A 267 -7.84 -9.13 24.17
CA LEU A 267 -6.83 -8.11 23.94
C LEU A 267 -6.72 -7.87 22.44
N TYR A 268 -6.77 -6.62 22.01
CA TYR A 268 -6.51 -6.28 20.62
C TYR A 268 -5.71 -4.99 20.47
N VAL A 269 -4.98 -4.91 19.35
CA VAL A 269 -4.20 -3.74 18.93
C VAL A 269 -4.59 -3.28 17.54
N SER A 270 -4.60 -1.96 17.35
CA SER A 270 -4.97 -1.31 16.09
C SER A 270 -3.83 -0.40 15.59
N PRO A 271 -2.85 -0.97 14.85
CA PRO A 271 -1.73 -0.22 14.31
C PRO A 271 -2.14 0.61 13.08
N ARG A 272 -1.58 1.81 12.99
CA ARG A 272 -1.90 2.79 11.94
C ARG A 272 -0.74 3.73 11.62
N THR A 273 -0.75 4.29 10.42
CA THR A 273 0.19 5.37 10.05
C THR A 273 0.01 6.59 10.97
N PRO A 274 1.08 7.32 11.31
CA PRO A 274 1.05 8.38 12.32
C PRO A 274 0.24 9.63 11.94
N TYR A 275 0.15 9.95 10.64
CA TYR A 275 -0.48 11.18 10.15
C TYR A 275 -1.87 10.94 9.55
N ASN A 276 -1.98 9.97 8.65
CA ASN A 276 -3.22 9.72 7.88
C ASN A 276 -4.13 8.68 8.55
N GLY A 277 -3.67 8.00 9.59
CA GLY A 277 -4.44 6.99 10.32
C GLY A 277 -4.81 5.76 9.49
N ILE A 278 -4.13 5.50 8.37
CA ILE A 278 -4.36 4.32 7.52
C ILE A 278 -3.91 3.06 8.26
N VAL A 279 -4.68 1.97 8.17
CA VAL A 279 -4.36 0.67 8.79
C VAL A 279 -2.98 0.15 8.35
N LEU A 280 -2.27 -0.54 9.25
CA LEU A 280 -1.02 -1.25 8.93
C LEU A 280 -1.24 -2.77 8.98
N PRO A 281 -1.46 -3.43 7.84
CA PRO A 281 -1.81 -4.84 7.80
C PRO A 281 -0.57 -5.75 7.72
N MET A 282 -0.82 -7.06 7.71
CA MET A 282 0.18 -8.10 7.43
C MET A 282 1.42 -8.09 8.35
N MET A 283 1.22 -7.72 9.62
CA MET A 283 2.25 -7.84 10.67
C MET A 283 2.18 -9.22 11.36
N GLY A 284 3.28 -9.60 12.00
CA GLY A 284 3.32 -10.69 12.98
C GLY A 284 3.54 -10.09 14.37
N LEU A 285 2.53 -10.20 15.24
CA LEU A 285 2.53 -9.58 16.56
C LEU A 285 2.32 -10.61 17.67
N THR A 286 3.08 -10.47 18.75
CA THR A 286 2.91 -11.23 19.98
C THR A 286 2.64 -10.28 21.13
N ALA A 287 1.73 -10.64 22.04
CA ALA A 287 1.51 -9.92 23.28
C ALA A 287 1.96 -10.74 24.48
N THR A 288 2.61 -10.06 25.43
CA THR A 288 2.98 -10.61 26.73
C THR A 288 2.31 -9.81 27.83
N VAL A 289 1.48 -10.46 28.63
CA VAL A 289 0.90 -9.89 29.86
C VAL A 289 1.83 -10.21 31.01
N SER A 290 2.27 -9.19 31.74
CA SER A 290 3.14 -9.34 32.91
C SER A 290 2.56 -8.67 34.14
N ARG A 291 2.85 -9.26 35.30
CA ARG A 291 2.50 -8.74 36.62
C ARG A 291 3.75 -8.71 37.48
N ASP A 292 4.04 -7.56 38.10
CA ASP A 292 5.21 -7.37 38.95
C ASP A 292 6.55 -7.74 38.27
N GLY A 293 6.62 -7.63 36.93
CA GLY A 293 7.80 -7.96 36.14
C GLY A 293 7.94 -9.44 35.74
N GLU A 294 7.00 -10.30 36.14
CA GLU A 294 6.96 -11.70 35.72
C GLU A 294 5.92 -11.90 34.60
N ALA A 295 6.32 -12.59 33.52
CA ALA A 295 5.43 -12.90 32.41
C ALA A 295 4.36 -13.91 32.86
N ALA A 296 3.10 -13.51 32.78
CA ALA A 296 1.95 -14.30 33.21
C ALA A 296 1.28 -15.02 32.04
N THR A 297 1.28 -14.43 30.84
CA THR A 297 0.64 -15.01 29.64
C THR A 297 1.30 -14.44 28.39
N GLU A 298 1.54 -15.28 27.39
CA GLU A 298 2.02 -14.91 26.06
C GLU A 298 1.01 -15.41 25.02
N ALA A 299 0.68 -14.58 24.03
CA ALA A 299 -0.28 -14.92 22.97
C ALA A 299 0.10 -14.28 21.62
N GLU A 300 0.02 -15.06 20.55
CA GLU A 300 0.07 -14.53 19.18
C GLU A 300 -1.21 -13.75 18.87
N LEU A 301 -1.08 -12.51 18.39
CA LEU A 301 -2.22 -11.67 18.04
C LEU A 301 -2.66 -11.96 16.61
N THR A 302 -3.82 -12.60 16.47
CA THR A 302 -4.34 -13.02 15.18
C THR A 302 -4.87 -11.83 14.41
N ARG A 303 -4.42 -11.67 13.16
CA ARG A 303 -4.98 -10.75 12.16
C ARG A 303 -6.48 -11.00 12.02
N THR A 304 -7.31 -10.02 12.33
CA THR A 304 -8.77 -10.16 12.38
C THR A 304 -9.47 -8.95 11.75
N LEU A 305 -10.57 -9.20 11.02
CA LEU A 305 -11.51 -8.19 10.55
C LEU A 305 -12.83 -8.32 11.30
N ASP A 306 -13.29 -7.23 11.88
CA ASP A 306 -14.55 -7.13 12.61
C ASP A 306 -15.30 -5.87 12.18
N PRO A 307 -16.63 -5.90 12.09
CA PRO A 307 -17.41 -4.73 11.66
C PRO A 307 -17.31 -3.54 12.63
N GLU A 308 -17.02 -3.75 13.92
CA GLU A 308 -16.89 -2.68 14.91
C GLU A 308 -15.43 -2.27 15.13
N LEU A 309 -14.50 -3.23 15.13
CA LEU A 309 -13.08 -2.97 15.40
C LEU A 309 -12.26 -2.62 14.14
N GLY A 310 -12.80 -2.91 12.95
CA GLY A 310 -12.04 -2.86 11.71
C GLY A 310 -10.95 -3.93 11.65
N TYR A 311 -9.92 -3.69 10.83
CA TYR A 311 -8.73 -4.54 10.78
C TYR A 311 -7.86 -4.33 12.03
N HIS A 312 -7.61 -5.40 12.77
CA HIS A 312 -6.85 -5.38 14.02
C HIS A 312 -6.10 -6.69 14.22
N TYR A 313 -5.32 -6.77 15.30
CA TYR A 313 -4.65 -7.98 15.73
C TYR A 313 -5.11 -8.27 17.16
N GLY A 314 -5.59 -9.48 17.44
CA GLY A 314 -6.12 -9.77 18.78
C GLY A 314 -6.07 -11.23 19.18
N ALA A 315 -6.18 -11.45 20.49
CA ALA A 315 -6.20 -12.76 21.14
C ALA A 315 -6.93 -12.69 22.47
N SER A 316 -7.53 -13.80 22.89
CA SER A 316 -8.10 -13.94 24.22
C SER A 316 -7.00 -14.29 25.23
N VAL A 317 -6.83 -13.48 26.27
CA VAL A 317 -5.69 -13.55 27.21
C VAL A 317 -6.09 -13.87 28.66
N GLY A 318 -7.22 -14.56 28.85
CA GLY A 318 -7.74 -14.86 30.19
C GLY A 318 -8.29 -13.61 30.88
N SER A 319 -7.76 -13.24 32.04
CA SER A 319 -8.21 -12.05 32.78
C SER A 319 -7.13 -10.97 32.83
N LEU A 320 -7.48 -9.72 32.52
CA LEU A 320 -6.60 -8.56 32.64
C LEU A 320 -6.97 -7.68 33.84
N ARG A 321 -6.01 -7.44 34.73
CA ARG A 321 -6.16 -6.66 35.95
C ARG A 321 -5.49 -5.30 35.84
N ALA A 322 -6.06 -4.31 36.52
CA ALA A 322 -5.45 -3.00 36.66
C ALA A 322 -4.01 -3.10 37.20
N GLY A 323 -3.10 -2.33 36.61
CA GLY A 323 -1.68 -2.31 36.97
C GLY A 323 -0.82 -3.38 36.31
N GLU A 324 -1.41 -4.34 35.58
CA GLU A 324 -0.64 -5.23 34.72
C GLU A 324 -0.06 -4.47 33.51
N GLN A 325 1.00 -5.01 32.94
CA GLN A 325 1.64 -4.47 31.73
C GLN A 325 1.42 -5.42 30.57
N VAL A 326 1.02 -4.87 29.44
CA VAL A 326 0.91 -5.59 28.16
C VAL A 326 2.07 -5.13 27.28
N GLY A 327 3.06 -5.99 27.12
CA GLY A 327 4.09 -5.86 26.09
C GLY A 327 3.56 -6.33 24.75
N VAL A 328 3.90 -5.64 23.67
CA VAL A 328 3.60 -6.03 22.29
C VAL A 328 4.91 -6.03 21.51
N ASP A 329 5.27 -7.20 21.00
CA ASP A 329 6.46 -7.45 20.20
C ASP A 329 6.08 -7.53 18.71
N VAL A 330 6.86 -6.86 17.86
CA VAL A 330 6.68 -6.90 16.41
C VAL A 330 7.68 -7.90 15.82
N ALA A 331 7.25 -9.15 15.65
CA ALA A 331 8.08 -10.20 15.07
C ALA A 331 8.27 -10.03 13.56
N VAL A 332 7.24 -9.52 12.88
CA VAL A 332 7.27 -9.22 11.44
C VAL A 332 6.64 -7.85 11.20
N PRO A 333 7.35 -6.89 10.60
CA PRO A 333 6.80 -5.57 10.25
C PRO A 333 5.73 -5.69 9.15
N PRO A 334 4.95 -4.63 8.86
CA PRO A 334 3.93 -4.67 7.82
C PRO A 334 4.49 -5.15 6.47
N GLN A 335 4.02 -6.32 6.00
CA GLN A 335 4.44 -6.94 4.74
C GLN A 335 3.64 -6.40 3.55
N VAL A 336 3.61 -5.07 3.42
CA VAL A 336 2.98 -4.35 2.30
C VAL A 336 4.02 -3.61 1.49
N ALA A 337 3.81 -3.52 0.19
CA ALA A 337 4.60 -2.66 -0.65
C ALA A 337 4.35 -1.18 -0.30
N ARG A 338 5.37 -0.35 -0.45
CA ARG A 338 5.35 1.05 -0.04
C ARG A 338 5.76 1.95 -1.19
N HIS A 339 5.09 3.08 -1.28
CA HIS A 339 5.45 4.18 -2.19
C HIS A 339 6.35 5.21 -1.49
N ASP A 340 6.89 6.14 -2.28
CA ASP A 340 7.68 7.27 -1.79
C ASP A 340 6.99 7.96 -0.59
N GLY A 341 7.76 8.25 0.46
CA GLY A 341 7.27 8.86 1.71
C GLY A 341 6.90 7.84 2.79
N TYR A 342 6.77 6.56 2.45
CA TYR A 342 6.56 5.46 3.40
C TYR A 342 7.63 4.39 3.34
N GLU A 343 8.41 4.30 2.28
CA GLU A 343 9.34 3.20 2.00
C GLU A 343 10.44 3.01 3.04
N THR A 344 10.78 4.04 3.81
CA THR A 344 11.74 3.98 4.92
C THR A 344 11.08 3.80 6.30
N ALA A 345 9.74 3.77 6.37
CA ALA A 345 8.97 3.66 7.60
C ALA A 345 8.51 2.22 7.89
N PHE A 346 8.21 1.96 9.18
CA PHE A 346 7.66 0.68 9.64
C PHE A 346 8.55 -0.52 9.31
N VAL A 347 9.86 -0.37 9.52
CA VAL A 347 10.88 -1.38 9.20
C VAL A 347 11.40 -2.00 10.49
N GLU A 348 12.20 -1.23 11.22
CA GLU A 348 12.67 -1.59 12.54
C GLU A 348 11.63 -1.12 13.55
N MET A 349 11.04 -2.08 14.25
CA MET A 349 9.91 -1.85 15.14
C MET A 349 10.21 -2.45 16.51
N ASP A 350 10.70 -1.61 17.42
CA ASP A 350 10.94 -1.98 18.82
C ASP A 350 9.64 -2.42 19.51
N SER A 351 9.77 -3.33 20.47
CA SER A 351 8.69 -3.72 21.36
C SER A 351 8.18 -2.53 22.16
N MET A 352 6.89 -2.55 22.47
CA MET A 352 6.23 -1.46 23.19
C MET A 352 5.38 -2.00 24.33
N THR A 353 5.12 -1.15 25.33
CA THR A 353 4.38 -1.56 26.53
C THR A 353 3.22 -0.63 26.82
N PHE A 354 2.09 -1.22 27.22
CA PHE A 354 0.89 -0.53 27.67
C PHE A 354 0.58 -0.89 29.12
N ALA A 355 0.13 0.08 29.91
CA ALA A 355 -0.36 -0.17 31.26
C ALA A 355 -1.87 -0.44 31.22
N VAL A 356 -2.32 -1.51 31.88
CA VAL A 356 -3.76 -1.76 32.04
C VAL A 356 -4.32 -0.73 33.03
N PRO A 357 -5.22 0.16 32.58
CA PRO A 357 -5.73 1.22 33.44
C PRO A 357 -6.64 0.67 34.54
N SER A 358 -6.76 1.46 35.61
CA SER A 358 -7.55 1.17 36.81
C SER A 358 -9.03 0.98 36.53
#